data_AF-A0AA39TSB7-F1
#
_entry.id   AF-A0AA39TSB7-F1
#
_cell.length_a   1.000
_cell.length_b   1.000
_cell.length_c   1.000
_cell.angle_alpha   90.00
_cell.angle_beta   90.00
_cell.angle_gamma   90.00
#
_symmetry.space_group_name_H-M   'P 1'
#
loop_
_entity.id
_entity.type
_entity.pdbx_description
1 polymer ?
#
loop_
_entity_poly.entity_id
_entity_poly.type
_entity_poly.pdbx_seq_one_letter_code
_entity_poly.pdbx_strand_id
1 'polypeptide(L)'
;MKALILSRTHYLGMVNTMPNWVVKKLIQIETKFIWNGRRPFMRWDEITNEIKDGGLDVPDPRARKDAMALKWLQGWMKDEDERKPWAYMVDGFLQNSAKIDTRYNDPALLTHFLIQNWEVKMNSQKNKLPTAVKEMVRVAKRYNVRLDALKLSKHVQDKIPIWYHHALPTKYRMSKKAAKCLQRNHKVHTV
;
A
#
# COMPACT_ATOMS: atom_id res chain seq x y z
N MET A 1 20.91 25.98 7.22
CA MET A 1 20.22 26.11 5.90
C MET A 1 19.84 24.77 5.25
N LYS A 2 20.63 23.69 5.33
CA LYS A 2 20.36 22.43 4.59
C LYS A 2 19.33 21.47 5.24
N ALA A 3 19.15 21.49 6.56
CA ALA A 3 18.09 20.71 7.24
C ALA A 3 16.67 21.09 6.77
N LEU A 4 16.47 22.38 6.46
CA LEU A 4 15.22 22.91 5.92
C LEU A 4 14.92 22.43 4.49
N ILE A 5 15.97 22.18 3.70
CA ILE A 5 15.83 21.70 2.31
C ILE A 5 15.37 20.25 2.30
N LEU A 6 15.96 19.38 3.13
CA LEU A 6 15.56 17.98 3.23
C LEU A 6 14.10 17.84 3.67
N SER A 7 13.70 18.55 4.72
CA SER A 7 12.32 18.56 5.20
C SER A 7 11.33 19.06 4.12
N ARG A 8 11.68 20.12 3.38
CA ARG A 8 10.86 20.62 2.25
C ARG A 8 10.80 19.63 1.09
N THR A 9 11.89 18.91 0.79
CA THR A 9 11.91 17.87 -0.25
C THR A 9 11.09 16.65 0.17
N HIS A 10 11.11 16.26 1.44
CA HIS A 10 10.25 15.19 1.95
C HIS A 10 8.77 15.57 1.84
N TYR A 11 8.42 16.82 2.17
CA TYR A 11 7.05 17.31 1.99
C TYR A 11 6.62 17.28 0.52
N LEU A 12 7.45 17.78 -0.40
CA LEU A 12 7.13 17.73 -1.83
C LEU A 12 7.04 16.29 -2.35
N GLY A 13 7.90 15.39 -1.87
CA GLY A 13 7.81 13.96 -2.15
C GLY A 13 6.53 13.31 -1.61
N MET A 14 5.94 13.88 -0.55
CA MET A 14 4.67 13.42 0.02
C MET A 14 3.49 13.71 -0.89
N VAL A 15 3.49 14.90 -1.49
CA VAL A 15 2.41 15.34 -2.37
C VAL A 15 2.55 14.74 -3.76
N ASN A 16 3.76 14.75 -4.32
CA ASN A 16 3.99 14.42 -5.73
C ASN A 16 4.54 13.00 -5.97
N THR A 17 4.64 12.18 -4.92
CA THR A 17 5.43 10.94 -4.89
C THR A 17 6.93 11.17 -5.12
N MET A 18 7.76 10.21 -4.70
CA MET A 18 9.22 10.30 -4.85
C MET A 18 9.73 9.20 -5.79
N PRO A 19 9.94 9.48 -7.08
CA PRO A 19 10.54 8.54 -8.01
C PRO A 19 11.92 8.07 -7.54
N ASN A 20 12.32 6.84 -7.93
CA ASN A 20 13.59 6.25 -7.50
C ASN A 20 14.82 7.08 -7.90
N TRP A 21 14.76 7.83 -9.00
CA TRP A 21 15.86 8.71 -9.39
C TRP A 21 16.00 9.90 -8.43
N VAL A 22 14.91 10.42 -7.86
CA VAL A 22 14.92 11.48 -6.85
C VAL A 22 15.54 10.94 -5.56
N VAL A 23 15.11 9.75 -5.11
CA VAL A 23 15.70 9.07 -3.94
C VAL A 23 17.21 8.90 -4.12
N LYS A 24 17.64 8.43 -5.30
CA LYS A 24 19.08 8.27 -5.62
C LYS A 24 19.82 9.60 -5.57
N LYS A 25 19.21 10.69 -6.05
CA LYS A 25 19.80 12.04 -6.01
C LYS A 25 19.89 12.58 -4.58
N LEU A 26 18.89 12.34 -3.74
CA LEU A 26 18.93 12.71 -2.32
C LEU A 26 20.09 12.02 -1.60
N ILE A 27 20.21 10.70 -1.76
CA ILE A 27 21.32 9.93 -1.19
C ILE A 27 22.67 10.47 -1.68
N GLN A 28 22.79 10.83 -2.95
CA GLN A 28 24.01 11.45 -3.48
C GLN A 28 24.33 12.80 -2.80
N ILE A 29 23.33 13.65 -2.59
CA ILE A 29 23.48 14.95 -1.93
C ILE A 29 23.87 14.77 -0.47
N GLU A 30 23.20 13.87 0.25
CA GLU A 30 23.46 13.56 1.66
C GLU A 30 24.86 12.95 1.85
N THR A 31 25.21 11.97 1.02
CA THR A 31 26.55 11.35 1.03
C THR A 31 27.63 12.39 0.75
N LYS A 32 27.42 13.26 -0.26
CA LYS A 32 28.35 14.34 -0.58
C LYS A 32 28.48 15.32 0.59
N PHE A 33 27.40 15.58 1.31
CA PHE A 33 27.38 16.45 2.47
C PHE A 33 28.17 15.86 3.65
N ILE A 34 27.89 14.60 4.03
CA ILE A 34 28.55 13.91 5.14
C ILE A 34 30.06 13.84 4.93
N TRP A 35 30.49 13.51 3.71
CA TRP A 35 31.91 13.34 3.39
C TRP A 35 32.58 14.61 2.83
N ASN A 36 31.89 15.75 2.87
CA ASN A 36 32.38 17.03 2.35
C ASN A 36 32.97 16.92 0.92
N GLY A 37 32.29 16.20 0.04
CA GLY A 37 32.72 15.97 -1.35
C GLY A 37 33.80 14.89 -1.54
N ARG A 38 34.33 14.31 -0.46
CA ARG A 38 35.33 13.23 -0.53
C ARG A 38 34.65 11.88 -0.79
N ARG A 39 35.48 10.88 -1.10
CA ARG A 39 35.02 9.49 -1.27
C ARG A 39 34.40 9.00 0.05
N PRO A 40 33.21 8.36 0.01
CA PRO A 40 32.60 7.78 1.20
C PRO A 40 33.49 6.70 1.80
N PHE A 41 33.70 6.74 3.11
CA PHE A 41 34.45 5.71 3.84
C PHE A 41 33.58 4.54 4.31
N MET A 42 32.25 4.74 4.36
CA MET A 42 31.28 3.73 4.77
C MET A 42 30.18 3.56 3.71
N ARG A 43 29.54 2.40 3.70
CA ARG A 43 28.37 2.16 2.85
C ARG A 43 27.17 2.94 3.35
N TRP A 44 26.26 3.31 2.44
CA TRP A 44 25.04 4.03 2.82
C TRP A 44 24.22 3.27 3.87
N ASP A 45 24.09 1.95 3.68
CA ASP A 45 23.29 1.11 4.59
C ASP A 45 23.91 1.04 6.00
N GLU A 46 25.23 1.24 6.15
CA GLU A 46 25.91 1.32 7.44
C GLU A 46 25.74 2.70 8.09
N ILE A 47 25.82 3.76 7.27
CA ILE A 47 25.64 5.16 7.71
C ILE A 47 24.25 5.38 8.32
N THR A 48 23.23 4.70 7.79
CA THR A 48 21.83 4.82 8.23
C THR A 48 21.50 4.04 9.49
N ASN A 49 22.41 3.18 9.99
CA ASN A 49 22.18 2.44 11.22
C ASN A 49 22.27 3.36 12.45
N GLU A 50 21.74 2.88 13.57
CA GLU A 50 21.84 3.59 14.85
C GLU A 50 23.31 3.77 15.27
N ILE A 51 23.58 4.84 16.02
CA ILE A 51 24.93 5.13 16.54
C ILE A 51 25.47 3.97 17.38
N LYS A 52 24.58 3.25 18.07
CA LYS A 52 24.92 2.07 18.89
C LYS A 52 25.52 0.93 18.08
N ASP A 53 25.09 0.78 16.82
CA ASP A 53 25.56 -0.25 15.90
C ASP A 53 26.74 0.23 15.03
N GLY A 54 27.35 1.36 15.39
CA GLY A 54 28.45 1.98 14.65
C GLY A 54 28.02 2.81 13.44
N GLY A 55 26.72 3.08 13.29
CA GLY A 55 26.19 3.97 12.26
C GLY A 55 26.25 5.46 12.64
N LEU A 56 25.69 6.31 11.78
CA LEU A 56 25.60 7.76 11.99
C LEU A 56 24.16 8.23 12.22
N ASP A 57 23.19 7.31 12.30
CA ASP A 57 21.76 7.56 12.47
C ASP A 57 21.22 8.60 11.46
N VAL A 58 21.73 8.52 10.22
CA VAL A 58 21.31 9.42 9.14
C VAL A 58 19.97 8.91 8.58
N PRO A 59 18.96 9.79 8.40
CA PRO A 59 17.69 9.38 7.81
C PRO A 59 17.86 8.76 6.43
N ASP A 60 17.28 7.57 6.21
CA ASP A 60 17.29 6.93 4.88
C ASP A 60 16.09 7.41 4.02
N PRO A 61 16.33 8.11 2.88
CA PRO A 61 15.27 8.52 1.98
C PRO A 61 14.47 7.34 1.40
N ARG A 62 15.06 6.14 1.30
CA ARG A 62 14.37 4.95 0.78
C ARG A 62 13.32 4.48 1.78
N ALA A 63 13.73 4.27 3.03
CA ALA A 63 12.83 3.93 4.13
C ALA A 63 11.75 5.00 4.31
N ARG A 64 12.10 6.28 4.19
CA ARG A 64 11.13 7.38 4.29
C ARG A 64 10.06 7.32 3.20
N LYS A 65 10.45 7.06 1.95
CA LYS A 65 9.50 6.88 0.83
C LYS A 65 8.51 5.74 1.12
N ASP A 66 9.02 4.60 1.57
CA ASP A 66 8.19 3.44 1.90
C ASP A 66 7.24 3.75 3.07
N ALA A 67 7.74 4.38 4.13
CA ALA A 67 6.92 4.79 5.28
C ALA A 67 5.79 5.75 4.89
N MET A 68 6.05 6.64 3.93
CA MET A 68 5.01 7.53 3.39
C MET A 68 3.92 6.74 2.68
N ALA A 69 4.28 5.77 1.83
CA ALA A 69 3.30 4.91 1.18
C ALA A 69 2.49 4.09 2.20
N LEU A 70 3.10 3.61 3.29
CA LEU A 70 2.40 2.96 4.39
C LEU A 70 1.44 3.91 5.12
N LYS A 71 1.80 5.20 5.28
CA LYS A 71 0.90 6.20 5.89
C LYS A 71 -0.30 6.50 5.01
N TRP A 72 -0.12 6.58 3.69
CA TRP A 72 -1.24 6.64 2.75
C TRP A 72 -2.09 5.37 2.84
N LEU A 73 -1.48 4.19 2.86
CA LEU A 73 -2.22 2.93 3.02
C LEU A 73 -3.05 2.90 4.31
N GLN A 74 -2.47 3.33 5.44
CA GLN A 74 -3.17 3.46 6.71
C GLN A 74 -4.36 4.43 6.61
N GLY A 75 -4.18 5.57 5.94
CA GLY A 75 -5.26 6.53 5.71
C GLY A 75 -6.37 6.02 4.80
N TRP A 76 -6.04 5.14 3.83
CA TRP A 76 -7.00 4.49 2.95
C TRP A 76 -7.84 3.43 3.68
N MET A 77 -7.25 2.75 4.67
CA MET A 77 -7.87 1.70 5.48
C MET A 77 -8.76 2.21 6.62
N LYS A 78 -8.88 3.53 6.82
CA LYS A 78 -9.74 4.08 7.87
C LYS A 78 -11.22 3.76 7.61
N ASP A 79 -11.96 3.59 8.71
CA ASP A 79 -13.42 3.42 8.71
C ASP A 79 -14.12 4.63 8.06
N GLU A 80 -15.35 4.43 7.58
CA GLU A 80 -16.12 5.42 6.80
C GLU A 80 -16.17 6.80 7.45
N ASP A 81 -16.34 6.87 8.78
CA ASP A 81 -16.44 8.13 9.53
C ASP A 81 -15.14 8.97 9.49
N GLU A 82 -13.99 8.31 9.35
CA GLU A 82 -12.68 8.98 9.25
C GLU A 82 -12.08 8.90 7.84
N ARG A 83 -12.84 8.38 6.87
CA ARG A 83 -12.34 8.05 5.54
C ARG A 83 -12.27 9.31 4.68
N LYS A 84 -11.06 9.62 4.22
CA LYS A 84 -10.83 10.81 3.39
C LYS A 84 -11.40 10.59 1.98
N PRO A 85 -11.92 11.65 1.30
CA PRO A 85 -12.50 11.54 -0.04
C PRO A 85 -11.62 10.85 -1.08
N TRP A 86 -10.30 11.05 -1.02
CA TRP A 86 -9.36 10.44 -1.96
C TRP A 86 -9.31 8.91 -1.84
N ALA A 87 -9.66 8.33 -0.69
CA ALA A 87 -9.66 6.89 -0.48
C ALA A 87 -10.70 6.18 -1.36
N TYR A 88 -11.87 6.81 -1.55
CA TYR A 88 -12.91 6.30 -2.46
C TYR A 88 -12.47 6.31 -3.92
N MET A 89 -11.68 7.31 -4.34
CA MET A 89 -11.08 7.32 -5.68
C MET A 89 -10.09 6.16 -5.84
N VAL A 90 -9.31 5.88 -4.80
CA VAL A 90 -8.38 4.74 -4.80
C VAL A 90 -9.11 3.41 -4.92
N ASP A 91 -10.26 3.24 -4.25
CA ASP A 91 -11.11 2.05 -4.42
C ASP A 91 -11.48 1.85 -5.89
N GLY A 92 -11.95 2.90 -6.56
CA GLY A 92 -12.29 2.83 -7.99
C GLY A 92 -11.08 2.46 -8.87
N PHE A 93 -9.90 3.03 -8.62
CA PHE A 93 -8.68 2.64 -9.35
C PHE A 93 -8.29 1.18 -9.12
N LEU A 94 -8.40 0.70 -7.88
CA LEU A 94 -8.05 -0.68 -7.52
C LEU A 94 -9.05 -1.69 -8.08
N GLN A 95 -10.36 -1.43 -7.98
CA GLN A 95 -11.42 -2.25 -8.55
C GLN A 95 -11.27 -2.37 -10.08
N ASN A 96 -11.04 -1.25 -10.78
CA ASN A 96 -10.83 -1.24 -12.22
C ASN A 96 -9.55 -1.99 -12.65
N SER A 97 -8.55 -2.06 -11.78
CA SER A 97 -7.30 -2.78 -12.05
C SER A 97 -7.29 -4.20 -11.49
N ALA A 98 -8.39 -4.68 -10.93
CA ALA A 98 -8.48 -6.03 -10.41
C ALA A 98 -8.20 -7.08 -11.49
N LYS A 99 -7.48 -8.13 -11.10
CA LYS A 99 -7.28 -9.31 -11.94
C LYS A 99 -8.58 -10.11 -11.95
N ILE A 100 -9.44 -9.78 -12.90
CA ILE A 100 -10.63 -10.58 -13.21
C ILE A 100 -10.15 -11.97 -13.66
N ASP A 101 -10.39 -12.96 -12.82
CA ASP A 101 -10.32 -14.40 -13.08
C ASP A 101 -11.78 -14.89 -13.13
N THR A 102 -12.02 -16.06 -13.72
CA THR A 102 -13.31 -16.79 -13.68
C THR A 102 -13.91 -16.96 -12.28
N ARG A 103 -13.08 -16.78 -11.24
CA ARG A 103 -13.46 -16.77 -9.82
C ARG A 103 -14.02 -15.43 -9.33
N TYR A 104 -13.66 -14.31 -9.98
CA TYR A 104 -13.92 -12.93 -9.55
C TYR A 104 -14.79 -12.21 -10.60
N ASN A 105 -16.08 -12.54 -10.66
CA ASN A 105 -16.94 -12.15 -11.78
C ASN A 105 -17.75 -10.87 -11.54
N ASP A 106 -17.71 -10.32 -10.33
CA ASP A 106 -18.47 -9.12 -9.97
C ASP A 106 -17.56 -8.07 -9.31
N PRO A 107 -17.20 -6.99 -10.03
CA PRO A 107 -16.39 -5.89 -9.50
C PRO A 107 -17.03 -5.19 -8.30
N ALA A 108 -18.36 -5.19 -8.18
CA ALA A 108 -19.06 -4.52 -7.08
C ALA A 108 -18.80 -5.17 -5.71
N LEU A 109 -18.33 -6.42 -5.70
CA LEU A 109 -17.98 -7.16 -4.49
C LEU A 109 -16.50 -7.01 -4.09
N LEU A 110 -15.70 -6.30 -4.88
CA LEU A 110 -14.30 -6.05 -4.61
C LEU A 110 -14.18 -4.79 -3.74
N THR A 111 -13.97 -4.97 -2.44
CA THR A 111 -13.84 -3.86 -1.49
C THR A 111 -12.37 -3.60 -1.19
N HIS A 112 -11.69 -4.56 -0.55
CA HIS A 112 -10.32 -4.39 -0.08
C HIS A 112 -9.45 -5.60 -0.41
N PHE A 113 -8.41 -5.40 -1.23
CA PHE A 113 -7.45 -6.45 -1.58
C PHE A 113 -6.60 -6.97 -0.40
N LEU A 114 -6.60 -6.26 0.75
CA LEU A 114 -5.88 -6.71 1.96
C LEU A 114 -6.66 -7.76 2.76
N ILE A 115 -8.00 -7.70 2.70
CA ILE A 115 -8.90 -8.57 3.47
C ILE A 115 -9.51 -9.65 2.54
N GLN A 116 -9.45 -9.43 1.23
CA GLN A 116 -9.92 -10.35 0.20
C GLN A 116 -8.76 -10.93 -0.63
N ASN A 117 -8.99 -12.06 -1.27
CA ASN A 117 -7.99 -12.87 -1.99
C ASN A 117 -7.79 -12.49 -3.47
N TRP A 118 -8.30 -11.35 -3.92
CA TRP A 118 -8.13 -10.88 -5.30
C TRP A 118 -6.83 -10.06 -5.46
N GLU A 119 -6.27 -10.07 -6.67
CA GLU A 119 -5.00 -9.41 -6.95
C GLU A 119 -5.18 -8.15 -7.81
N VAL A 120 -4.41 -7.12 -7.50
CA VAL A 120 -4.32 -5.89 -8.30
C VAL A 120 -3.34 -6.06 -9.46
N LYS A 121 -3.76 -5.80 -10.70
CA LYS A 121 -2.88 -5.79 -11.89
C LYS A 121 -2.07 -4.49 -11.94
N MET A 122 -0.80 -4.60 -11.59
CA MET A 122 0.10 -3.44 -11.51
C MET A 122 0.40 -2.78 -12.87
N ASN A 123 0.39 -3.55 -13.96
CA ASN A 123 0.81 -3.11 -15.30
C ASN A 123 -0.26 -3.41 -16.36
N SER A 124 -1.50 -2.98 -16.11
CA SER A 124 -2.57 -3.07 -17.12
C SER A 124 -2.43 -1.95 -18.17
N GLN A 125 -2.47 -2.31 -19.46
CA GLN A 125 -2.53 -1.34 -20.56
C GLN A 125 -3.88 -0.60 -20.60
N LYS A 126 -4.97 -1.27 -20.21
CA LYS A 126 -6.34 -0.73 -20.25
C LYS A 126 -6.63 0.21 -19.08
N ASN A 127 -6.12 -0.10 -17.88
CA ASN A 127 -6.37 0.67 -16.66
C ASN A 127 -5.04 0.97 -15.96
N LYS A 128 -4.42 2.11 -16.31
CA LYS A 128 -3.18 2.55 -15.70
C LYS A 128 -3.45 3.09 -14.30
N LEU A 129 -3.07 2.32 -13.28
CA LEU A 129 -3.05 2.81 -11.90
C LEU A 129 -2.17 4.08 -11.80
N PRO A 130 -2.61 5.10 -11.04
CA PRO A 130 -1.75 6.23 -10.70
C PRO A 130 -0.48 5.76 -9.99
N THR A 131 0.64 6.44 -10.21
CA THR A 131 1.95 6.07 -9.63
C THR A 131 1.90 5.96 -8.10
N ALA A 132 1.18 6.86 -7.43
CA ALA A 132 1.00 6.83 -5.98
C ALA A 132 0.32 5.53 -5.51
N VAL A 133 -0.79 5.15 -6.15
CA VAL A 133 -1.53 3.91 -5.82
C VAL A 133 -0.69 2.68 -6.12
N LYS A 134 0.05 2.67 -7.24
CA LYS A 134 0.99 1.59 -7.54
C LYS A 134 2.04 1.44 -6.45
N GLU A 135 2.62 2.55 -5.99
CA GLU A 135 3.63 2.48 -4.94
C GLU A 135 3.02 1.99 -3.63
N MET A 136 1.82 2.45 -3.29
CA MET A 136 1.08 2.00 -2.12
C MET A 136 0.86 0.47 -2.13
N VAL A 137 0.42 -0.09 -3.26
CA VAL A 137 0.23 -1.55 -3.41
C VAL A 137 1.57 -2.30 -3.39
N ARG A 138 2.63 -1.78 -4.00
CA ARG A 138 3.96 -2.41 -3.97
C ARG A 138 4.52 -2.48 -2.57
N VAL A 139 4.43 -1.37 -1.83
CA VAL A 139 4.91 -1.28 -0.46
C VAL A 139 4.08 -2.20 0.44
N ALA A 140 2.75 -2.21 0.31
CA ALA A 140 1.90 -3.15 1.03
C ALA A 140 2.34 -4.61 0.83
N LYS A 141 2.62 -5.02 -0.42
CA LYS A 141 3.13 -6.37 -0.73
C LYS A 141 4.53 -6.61 -0.18
N ARG A 142 5.46 -5.65 -0.32
CA ARG A 142 6.85 -5.77 0.14
C ARG A 142 6.92 -6.01 1.65
N TYR A 143 6.12 -5.29 2.42
CA TYR A 143 6.05 -5.42 3.88
C TYR A 143 5.00 -6.44 4.34
N ASN A 144 4.42 -7.23 3.41
CA ASN A 144 3.42 -8.25 3.70
C ASN A 144 2.26 -7.72 4.58
N VAL A 145 1.79 -6.52 4.29
CA VAL A 145 0.65 -5.91 5.00
C VAL A 145 -0.58 -6.76 4.70
N ARG A 146 -1.20 -7.29 5.75
CA ARG A 146 -2.40 -8.12 5.71
C ARG A 146 -3.16 -8.02 7.02
N LEU A 147 -4.40 -8.46 7.04
CA LEU A 147 -5.12 -8.66 8.30
C LEU A 147 -4.49 -9.85 9.03
N ASP A 148 -3.78 -9.58 10.12
CA ASP A 148 -3.14 -10.58 10.97
C ASP A 148 -3.64 -10.40 12.40
N ALA A 149 -4.68 -11.14 12.76
CA ALA A 149 -5.32 -11.06 14.07
C ALA A 149 -5.54 -12.47 14.62
N LEU A 150 -5.03 -12.73 15.83
CA LEU A 150 -5.25 -14.01 16.54
C LEU A 150 -6.73 -14.23 16.86
N LYS A 151 -7.43 -13.16 17.25
CA LYS A 151 -8.87 -13.15 17.52
C LYS A 151 -9.46 -11.80 17.16
N LEU A 152 -10.45 -11.80 16.29
CA LEU A 152 -11.19 -10.60 15.92
C LEU A 152 -12.38 -10.42 16.86
N SER A 153 -12.69 -9.17 17.22
CA SER A 153 -13.94 -8.87 17.92
C SER A 153 -15.13 -9.14 16.99
N LYS A 154 -16.29 -9.47 17.56
CA LYS A 154 -17.51 -9.72 16.77
C LYS A 154 -17.84 -8.54 15.85
N HIS A 155 -17.73 -7.32 16.37
CA HIS A 155 -17.93 -6.10 15.60
C HIS A 155 -17.04 -6.00 14.33
N VAL A 156 -15.79 -6.45 14.40
CA VAL A 156 -14.89 -6.45 13.24
C VAL A 156 -15.21 -7.61 12.29
N GLN A 157 -15.59 -8.78 12.83
CA GLN A 157 -16.03 -9.92 12.03
C GLN A 157 -17.24 -9.57 11.17
N ASP A 158 -18.23 -8.89 11.75
CA ASP A 158 -19.46 -8.48 11.08
C ASP A 158 -19.23 -7.46 9.93
N LYS A 159 -18.04 -6.86 9.85
CA LYS A 159 -17.63 -5.93 8.78
C LYS A 159 -16.76 -6.57 7.71
N ILE A 160 -16.27 -7.78 7.93
CA ILE A 160 -15.38 -8.45 6.97
C ILE A 160 -16.22 -8.94 5.77
N PRO A 161 -15.78 -8.67 4.53
CA PRO A 161 -16.49 -9.15 3.36
C PRO A 161 -16.46 -10.68 3.31
N ILE A 162 -17.65 -11.30 3.25
CA ILE A 162 -17.77 -12.76 3.10
C ILE A 162 -17.30 -13.22 1.71
N TRP A 163 -17.51 -12.36 0.72
CA TRP A 163 -17.15 -12.64 -0.66
C TRP A 163 -15.67 -12.41 -0.89
N TYR A 164 -15.03 -13.36 -1.59
CA TYR A 164 -13.59 -13.33 -1.86
C TYR A 164 -12.73 -13.26 -0.60
N HIS A 165 -13.25 -13.71 0.54
CA HIS A 165 -12.50 -13.76 1.79
C HIS A 165 -11.28 -14.68 1.70
N HIS A 166 -10.17 -14.34 2.38
CA HIS A 166 -8.92 -15.12 2.36
C HIS A 166 -9.08 -16.58 2.81
N ALA A 167 -10.01 -16.83 3.75
CA ALA A 167 -10.27 -18.18 4.25
C ALA A 167 -11.19 -19.03 3.33
N LEU A 168 -11.65 -18.51 2.18
CA LEU A 168 -12.50 -19.29 1.28
C LEU A 168 -11.72 -20.44 0.62
N PRO A 169 -12.27 -21.65 0.58
CA PRO A 169 -11.65 -22.76 -0.13
C PRO A 169 -11.61 -22.48 -1.63
N THR A 170 -10.51 -22.86 -2.29
CA THR A 170 -10.25 -22.63 -3.72
C THR A 170 -11.31 -23.17 -4.67
N LYS A 171 -12.13 -24.13 -4.21
CA LYS A 171 -13.19 -24.79 -4.98
C LYS A 171 -14.54 -24.05 -4.97
N TYR A 172 -14.69 -22.97 -4.19
CA TYR A 172 -15.96 -22.26 -4.10
C TYR A 172 -16.20 -21.41 -5.36
N ARG A 173 -17.20 -21.79 -6.17
CA ARG A 173 -17.58 -21.06 -7.39
C ARG A 173 -18.65 -20.01 -7.06
N MET A 174 -18.24 -18.75 -7.10
CA MET A 174 -19.07 -17.56 -6.85
C MET A 174 -20.11 -17.30 -7.95
N SER A 175 -20.02 -18.01 -9.08
CA SER A 175 -20.93 -17.88 -10.23
C SER A 175 -22.22 -18.70 -10.13
N LYS A 176 -22.39 -19.54 -9.09
CA LYS A 176 -23.58 -20.37 -8.90
C LYS A 176 -24.85 -19.51 -8.71
N LYS A 177 -26.01 -20.04 -9.13
CA LYS A 177 -27.32 -19.36 -9.01
C LYS A 177 -27.64 -18.94 -7.57
N ALA A 178 -27.38 -19.82 -6.60
CA ALA A 178 -27.57 -19.53 -5.18
C ALA A 178 -26.69 -18.36 -4.70
N ALA A 179 -25.41 -18.34 -5.07
CA ALA A 179 -24.50 -17.25 -4.72
C ALA A 179 -24.98 -15.91 -5.33
N LYS A 180 -25.39 -15.92 -6.61
CA LYS A 180 -25.98 -14.73 -7.26
C LYS A 180 -27.27 -14.25 -6.57
N CYS A 181 -28.10 -15.18 -6.09
CA CYS A 181 -29.32 -14.87 -5.33
C CYS A 181 -28.96 -14.19 -3.99
N LEU A 182 -28.02 -14.76 -3.25
CA LEU A 182 -27.55 -14.19 -1.98
C LEU A 182 -26.95 -12.78 -2.17
N GLN A 183 -26.23 -12.56 -3.26
CA GLN A 183 -25.64 -11.27 -3.60
C GLN A 183 -26.70 -10.23 -3.99
N ARG A 184 -27.57 -10.56 -4.95
CA ARG A 184 -28.45 -9.57 -5.59
C ARG A 184 -29.80 -9.41 -4.89
N ASN A 185 -30.38 -10.50 -4.40
CA ASN A 185 -31.72 -10.50 -3.80
C ASN A 185 -31.63 -10.36 -2.27
N HIS A 186 -30.72 -11.08 -1.63
CA HIS A 186 -30.58 -11.06 -0.17
C HIS A 186 -29.53 -10.07 0.35
N LYS A 187 -28.76 -9.41 -0.54
CA LYS A 187 -27.74 -8.40 -0.21
C LYS A 187 -26.79 -8.84 0.91
N VAL A 188 -26.41 -10.12 0.90
CA VAL A 188 -25.40 -10.64 1.84
C VAL A 188 -24.05 -10.08 1.41
N HIS A 189 -23.34 -9.38 2.29
CA HIS A 189 -22.05 -8.75 1.97
C HIS A 189 -20.96 -9.06 3.00
N THR A 190 -21.31 -9.25 4.27
CA THR A 190 -20.37 -9.51 5.36
C THR A 190 -20.64 -10.85 6.06
N VAL A 191 -19.71 -11.27 6.92
CA VAL A 191 -19.75 -12.53 7.69
C VAL A 191 -20.70 -12.41 8.88
#